data_AF-A0A816K3J9-F1
#
_entry.id   AF-A0A816K3J9-F1
#
_cell.length_a   1.000
_cell.length_b   1.000
_cell.length_c   1.000
_cell.angle_alpha   90.00
_cell.angle_beta   90.00
_cell.angle_gamma   90.00
#
_symmetry.space_group_name_H-M   'P 1'
#
loop_
_entity.id
_entity.type
_entity.pdbx_description
1 polymer ?
#
loop_
_entity_poly.entity_id
_entity_poly.type
_entity_poly.pdbx_seq_one_letter_code
_entity_poly.pdbx_strand_id
1 'polypeptide(L)'
;MEISALVDSISSFLNLSSSRHIDLDPFDKYYKRVQELSKPMAVATVLNSDLVLEEKLCKSFQELTQDVDHSRDLFTSWHPFSSKVYFVLQIESLIPKMPDTIVDTFQFLKSSKHDLPDELSPASLQKCLEKIKHLSYEEISSVIDGALRDHREAVGPTPEILVKIGENTGLRSNQEILIEAVALERQKEIAEQSENNAVGVELYSSPYIYICKLTLLLYLVQ
;
A
#
# COMPACT_ATOMS: atom_id res chain seq x y z
N MET A 1 22.97 -8.94 6.47
CA MET A 1 21.83 -9.82 6.10
C MET A 1 20.62 -9.00 5.63
N GLU A 2 20.53 -7.75 6.07
CA GLU A 2 19.40 -6.84 5.92
C GLU A 2 19.33 -6.25 4.51
N ILE A 3 20.48 -5.89 3.92
CA ILE A 3 20.55 -5.42 2.52
C ILE A 3 20.07 -6.51 1.55
N SER A 4 20.55 -7.75 1.72
CA SER A 4 20.14 -8.87 0.85
C SER A 4 18.65 -9.14 0.97
N ALA A 5 18.07 -9.08 2.17
CA ALA A 5 16.64 -9.24 2.38
C ALA A 5 15.82 -8.16 1.66
N LEU A 6 16.25 -6.89 1.75
CA LEU A 6 15.58 -5.80 1.04
C LEU A 6 15.67 -5.96 -0.48
N VAL A 7 16.85 -6.30 -1.00
CA VAL A 7 17.07 -6.53 -2.44
C VAL A 7 16.21 -7.69 -2.95
N ASP A 8 16.15 -8.80 -2.21
CA ASP A 8 15.35 -9.96 -2.55
C ASP A 8 13.85 -9.63 -2.53
N SER A 9 13.40 -8.88 -1.52
CA SER A 9 12.01 -8.41 -1.39
C SER A 9 11.61 -7.50 -2.55
N ILE A 10 12.43 -6.50 -2.89
CA ILE A 10 12.21 -5.61 -4.04
C ILE A 10 12.19 -6.41 -5.35
N SER A 11 13.16 -7.31 -5.55
CA SER A 11 13.25 -8.12 -6.77
C SER A 11 12.02 -9.02 -6.91
N SER A 12 11.58 -9.66 -5.82
CA SER A 12 10.35 -10.45 -5.76
C SER A 12 9.12 -9.62 -6.14
N PHE A 13 8.98 -8.41 -5.58
CA PHE A 13 7.90 -7.49 -5.90
C PHE A 13 7.89 -7.05 -7.37
N LEU A 14 9.05 -6.67 -7.92
CA LEU A 14 9.17 -6.22 -9.30
C LEU A 14 8.82 -7.33 -10.31
N ASN A 15 9.04 -8.59 -9.94
CA ASN A 15 8.70 -9.75 -10.77
C ASN A 15 7.19 -10.01 -10.85
N LEU A 16 6.36 -9.43 -9.95
CA LEU A 16 4.90 -9.53 -10.04
C LEU A 16 4.34 -8.91 -11.33
N SER A 17 5.02 -7.92 -11.91
CA SER A 17 4.63 -7.28 -13.17
C SER A 17 4.58 -8.24 -14.37
N SER A 18 5.27 -9.38 -14.28
CA SER A 18 5.27 -10.41 -15.32
C SER A 18 4.03 -11.32 -15.29
N SER A 19 3.30 -11.34 -14.18
CA SER A 19 2.03 -12.09 -14.06
C SER A 19 0.86 -11.24 -14.56
N ARG A 20 0.21 -11.71 -15.62
CA ARG A 20 -0.94 -11.08 -16.27
C ARG A 20 -2.06 -10.77 -15.26
N HIS A 21 -2.15 -9.50 -14.86
CA HIS A 21 -3.38 -8.95 -14.32
C HIS A 21 -3.91 -7.93 -15.34
N ILE A 22 -5.07 -8.27 -15.86
CA ILE A 22 -5.93 -7.50 -16.76
C ILE A 22 -6.09 -6.06 -16.22
N ASP A 23 -6.42 -5.08 -17.07
CA ASP A 23 -6.77 -3.68 -16.75
C ASP A 23 -7.76 -3.52 -15.56
N LEU A 24 -7.32 -3.84 -14.35
CA LEU A 24 -8.10 -3.90 -13.14
C LEU A 24 -7.72 -2.68 -12.32
N ASP A 25 -8.30 -1.53 -12.65
CA ASP A 25 -8.33 -0.43 -11.70
C ASP A 25 -8.88 -0.99 -10.36
N PRO A 26 -8.17 -0.81 -9.23
CA PRO A 26 -7.05 0.11 -9.00
C PRO A 26 -5.64 -0.53 -8.94
N PHE A 27 -5.48 -1.82 -9.25
CA PHE A 27 -4.24 -2.59 -9.11
C PHE A 27 -3.04 -1.90 -9.78
N ASP A 28 -3.14 -1.58 -11.07
CA ASP A 28 -2.02 -1.00 -11.83
C ASP A 28 -1.59 0.37 -11.31
N LYS A 29 -2.55 1.19 -10.87
CA LYS A 29 -2.31 2.51 -10.27
C LYS A 29 -1.40 2.38 -9.05
N TYR A 30 -1.75 1.50 -8.11
CA TYR A 30 -0.97 1.32 -6.88
C TYR A 30 0.29 0.49 -7.09
N TYR A 31 0.29 -0.48 -8.01
CA TYR A 31 1.48 -1.25 -8.35
C TYR A 31 2.59 -0.34 -8.86
N LYS A 32 2.28 0.52 -9.84
CA LYS A 32 3.23 1.52 -10.36
C LYS A 32 3.72 2.45 -9.26
N ARG A 33 2.84 2.87 -8.35
CA ARG A 33 3.19 3.74 -7.21
C ARG A 33 4.22 3.08 -6.29
N VAL A 34 3.99 1.85 -5.84
CA VAL A 34 4.97 1.10 -5.03
C VAL A 34 6.25 0.85 -5.83
N GLN A 35 6.14 0.52 -7.12
CA GLN A 35 7.28 0.31 -8.00
C GLN A 35 8.22 1.54 -8.06
N GLU A 36 7.66 2.74 -8.24
CA GLU A 36 8.45 3.98 -8.27
C GLU A 36 9.12 4.29 -6.93
N LEU A 37 8.50 3.93 -5.81
CA LEU A 37 9.07 4.10 -4.48
C LEU A 37 10.17 3.08 -4.17
N SER A 38 10.04 1.84 -4.65
CA SER A 38 11.04 0.79 -4.43
C SER A 38 12.26 0.91 -5.35
N LYS A 39 12.12 1.51 -6.53
CA LYS A 39 13.23 1.68 -7.50
C LYS A 39 14.46 2.39 -6.93
N PRO A 40 14.34 3.54 -6.23
CA PRO A 40 15.46 4.18 -5.56
C PRO A 40 16.24 3.22 -4.65
N MET A 41 15.58 2.29 -3.97
CA MET A 41 16.21 1.36 -3.04
C MET A 41 16.96 0.21 -3.72
N ALA A 42 16.74 -0.04 -5.01
CA ALA A 42 17.51 -1.02 -5.77
C ALA A 42 19.01 -0.66 -5.85
N VAL A 43 19.40 0.60 -5.60
CA VAL A 43 20.82 0.99 -5.47
C VAL A 43 21.52 0.31 -4.29
N ALA A 44 20.77 -0.18 -3.29
CA ALA A 44 21.32 -0.97 -2.20
C ALA A 44 21.96 -2.28 -2.66
N THR A 45 21.66 -2.76 -3.88
CA THR A 45 22.34 -3.92 -4.50
C THR A 45 23.84 -3.73 -4.67
N VAL A 46 24.31 -2.48 -4.73
CA VAL A 46 25.74 -2.15 -4.89
C VAL A 46 26.46 -2.15 -3.53
N LEU A 47 25.72 -2.16 -2.41
CA LEU A 47 26.32 -2.31 -1.09
C LEU A 47 26.79 -3.76 -0.90
N ASN A 48 28.06 -3.92 -0.55
CA ASN A 48 28.59 -5.24 -0.18
C ASN A 48 27.86 -5.76 1.07
N SER A 49 27.39 -7.01 1.04
CA SER A 49 26.75 -7.67 2.18
C SER A 49 27.66 -7.76 3.42
N ASP A 50 28.98 -7.59 3.22
CA ASP A 50 30.00 -7.62 4.28
C ASP A 50 30.21 -6.26 4.98
N LEU A 51 29.53 -5.19 4.55
CA LEU A 51 29.59 -3.89 5.23
C LEU A 51 28.97 -3.98 6.63
N VAL A 52 29.73 -3.54 7.63
CA VAL A 52 29.21 -3.36 9.00
C VAL A 52 28.36 -2.09 9.01
N LEU A 53 27.06 -2.25 8.85
CA LEU A 53 26.11 -1.13 8.86
C LEU A 53 25.84 -0.65 10.28
N GLU A 54 25.57 0.65 10.40
CA GLU A 54 25.04 1.22 11.64
C GLU A 54 23.65 0.65 11.96
N GLU A 55 23.35 0.45 13.24
CA GLU A 55 22.06 -0.12 13.70
C GLU A 55 20.83 0.61 13.13
N LYS A 56 20.91 1.95 13.03
CA LYS A 56 19.85 2.79 12.46
C LYS A 56 19.59 2.46 10.98
N LEU A 57 20.66 2.21 10.22
CA LEU A 57 20.57 1.87 8.81
C LEU A 57 20.00 0.45 8.62
N CYS A 58 20.42 -0.51 9.45
CA CYS A 58 19.81 -1.85 9.49
C CYS A 58 18.31 -1.77 9.78
N LYS A 59 17.90 -0.96 10.76
CA LYS A 59 16.50 -0.77 11.12
C LYS A 59 15.68 -0.22 9.96
N SER A 60 16.18 0.82 9.28
CA SER A 60 15.47 1.40 8.13
C SER A 60 15.38 0.42 6.95
N PHE A 61 16.41 -0.40 6.69
CA PHE A 61 16.31 -1.47 5.69
C PHE A 61 15.28 -2.54 6.06
N GLN A 62 15.19 -2.91 7.34
CA GLN A 62 14.20 -3.86 7.81
C GLN A 62 12.78 -3.31 7.68
N GLU A 63 12.54 -2.06 8.09
CA GLU A 63 11.24 -1.39 7.95
C GLU A 63 10.81 -1.32 6.47
N LEU A 64 11.72 -0.94 5.57
CA LEU A 64 11.46 -0.97 4.13
C LEU A 64 11.16 -2.36 3.59
N THR A 65 11.89 -3.38 4.06
CA THR A 65 11.66 -4.78 3.65
C THR A 65 10.25 -5.20 4.04
N GLN A 66 9.80 -4.86 5.25
CA GLN A 66 8.45 -5.16 5.73
C GLN A 66 7.38 -4.45 4.90
N ASP A 67 7.57 -3.17 4.57
CA ASP A 67 6.62 -2.42 3.75
C ASP A 67 6.53 -2.97 2.31
N VAL A 68 7.66 -3.38 1.71
CA VAL A 68 7.70 -3.99 0.37
C VAL A 68 7.08 -5.39 0.40
N ASP A 69 7.38 -6.21 1.40
CA ASP A 69 6.79 -7.54 1.57
C ASP A 69 5.28 -7.47 1.78
N HIS A 70 4.80 -6.58 2.63
CA HIS A 70 3.36 -6.37 2.84
C HIS A 70 2.69 -5.90 1.54
N SER A 71 3.31 -4.96 0.83
CA SER A 71 2.83 -4.55 -0.49
C SER A 71 2.72 -5.76 -1.42
N ARG A 72 3.79 -6.55 -1.56
CA ARG A 72 3.82 -7.78 -2.38
C ARG A 72 2.70 -8.74 -2.02
N ASP A 73 2.44 -8.95 -0.74
CA ASP A 73 1.41 -9.87 -0.26
C ASP A 73 -0.01 -9.37 -0.63
N LEU A 74 -0.26 -8.06 -0.57
CA LEU A 74 -1.51 -7.44 -1.06
C LEU A 74 -1.69 -7.65 -2.57
N PHE A 75 -0.65 -7.44 -3.38
CA PHE A 75 -0.76 -7.66 -4.83
C PHE A 75 -0.85 -9.15 -5.21
N THR A 76 -0.17 -10.03 -4.47
CA THR A 76 -0.19 -11.48 -4.76
C THR A 76 -1.54 -12.11 -4.38
N SER A 77 -2.17 -11.59 -3.34
CA SER A 77 -3.51 -12.04 -2.91
C SER A 77 -4.65 -11.45 -3.75
N TRP A 78 -4.37 -10.49 -4.64
CA TRP A 78 -5.37 -9.86 -5.49
C TRP A 78 -5.92 -10.82 -6.56
N HIS A 79 -7.24 -10.89 -6.67
CA HIS A 79 -7.95 -11.65 -7.68
C HIS A 79 -9.28 -10.95 -8.06
N PRO A 80 -9.99 -11.37 -9.13
CA PRO A 80 -11.21 -10.70 -9.61
C PRO A 80 -12.39 -10.60 -8.62
N PHE A 81 -12.32 -11.30 -7.49
CA PHE A 81 -13.34 -11.30 -6.43
C PHE A 81 -12.79 -10.77 -5.10
N SER A 82 -11.60 -10.18 -5.10
CA SER A 82 -11.06 -9.46 -3.94
C SER A 82 -11.81 -8.14 -3.81
N SER A 83 -11.97 -7.65 -2.57
CA SER A 83 -12.51 -6.31 -2.35
C SER A 83 -11.52 -5.24 -2.84
N LYS A 84 -11.98 -4.43 -3.79
CA LYS A 84 -11.22 -3.30 -4.33
C LYS A 84 -11.07 -2.19 -3.30
N VAL A 85 -12.11 -1.91 -2.51
CA VAL A 85 -12.08 -0.89 -1.45
C VAL A 85 -11.11 -1.29 -0.34
N TYR A 86 -11.17 -2.55 0.12
CA TYR A 86 -10.24 -3.05 1.13
C TYR A 86 -8.79 -2.93 0.66
N PHE A 87 -8.49 -3.39 -0.56
CA PHE A 87 -7.14 -3.28 -1.13
C PHE A 87 -6.65 -1.83 -1.15
N VAL A 88 -7.48 -0.89 -1.61
CA VAL A 88 -7.15 0.54 -1.63
C VAL A 88 -6.84 1.07 -0.24
N LEU A 89 -7.67 0.75 0.75
CA LEU A 89 -7.45 1.17 2.14
C LEU A 89 -6.14 0.59 2.71
N GLN A 90 -5.87 -0.69 2.45
CA GLN A 90 -4.64 -1.33 2.92
C GLN A 90 -3.40 -0.71 2.26
N ILE A 91 -3.39 -0.58 0.93
CA ILE A 91 -2.20 -0.10 0.22
C ILE A 91 -1.95 1.39 0.47
N GLU A 92 -2.99 2.22 0.59
CA GLU A 92 -2.86 3.63 0.97
C GLU A 92 -2.45 3.84 2.43
N SER A 93 -2.62 2.85 3.31
CA SER A 93 -2.07 2.90 4.66
C SER A 93 -0.56 2.59 4.72
N LEU A 94 -0.02 1.95 3.67
CA LEU A 94 1.38 1.54 3.58
C LEU A 94 2.23 2.56 2.83
N ILE A 95 1.75 3.00 1.67
CA ILE A 95 2.55 3.83 0.77
C ILE A 95 3.10 5.12 1.44
N PRO A 96 2.34 5.85 2.28
CA PRO A 96 2.86 7.07 2.91
C PRO A 96 4.07 6.84 3.81
N LYS A 97 4.26 5.62 4.33
CA LYS A 97 5.39 5.27 5.21
C LYS A 97 6.70 5.09 4.43
N MET A 98 6.61 4.58 3.19
CA MET A 98 7.79 4.27 2.38
C MET A 98 8.67 5.49 2.07
N PRO A 99 8.16 6.65 1.60
CA PRO A 99 8.98 7.83 1.33
C PRO A 99 9.83 8.25 2.52
N ASP A 100 9.25 8.31 3.72
CA ASP A 100 9.95 8.74 4.93
C ASP A 100 11.08 7.76 5.27
N THR A 101 10.81 6.46 5.25
CA THR A 101 11.84 5.44 5.52
C THR A 101 12.95 5.44 4.45
N ILE A 102 12.62 5.68 3.18
CA ILE A 102 13.63 5.83 2.10
C ILE A 102 14.48 7.07 2.33
N VAL A 103 13.87 8.20 2.68
CA VAL A 103 14.55 9.45 2.96
C VAL A 103 15.54 9.27 4.11
N ASP A 104 15.09 8.68 5.22
CA ASP A 104 15.93 8.39 6.38
C ASP A 104 17.09 7.46 6.01
N THR A 105 16.81 6.39 5.25
CA THR A 105 17.83 5.46 4.76
C THR A 105 18.93 6.17 3.96
N PHE A 106 18.54 7.04 3.02
CA PHE A 106 19.50 7.81 2.22
C PHE A 106 20.25 8.85 3.03
N GLN A 107 19.64 9.45 4.06
CA GLN A 107 20.33 10.34 4.98
C GLN A 107 21.38 9.58 5.80
N PHE A 108 21.04 8.40 6.32
CA PHE A 108 21.99 7.56 7.06
C PHE A 108 23.15 7.10 6.18
N LEU A 109 22.88 6.71 4.93
CA LEU A 109 23.93 6.39 3.96
C LEU A 109 24.85 7.59 3.72
N LYS A 110 24.32 8.79 3.49
CA LYS A 110 25.12 10.01 3.30
C LYS A 110 26.00 10.35 4.50
N SER A 111 25.52 10.13 5.71
CA SER A 111 26.26 10.41 6.95
C SER A 111 27.26 9.32 7.31
N SER A 112 27.17 8.15 6.68
CA SER A 112 28.05 7.02 6.96
C SER A 112 29.48 7.33 6.53
N LYS A 113 30.45 6.81 7.30
CA LYS A 113 31.89 7.03 7.07
C LYS A 113 32.49 6.05 6.06
N HIS A 114 31.69 5.15 5.49
CA HIS A 114 32.16 4.17 4.53
C HIS A 114 32.38 4.80 3.17
N ASP A 115 33.41 4.33 2.46
CA ASP A 115 33.59 4.63 1.05
C ASP A 115 32.43 4.00 0.27
N LEU A 116 31.44 4.83 -0.02
CA LEU A 116 30.29 4.43 -0.81
C LEU A 116 30.70 4.34 -2.30
N PRO A 117 30.19 3.33 -3.03
CA PRO A 117 30.28 3.30 -4.49
C PRO A 117 29.79 4.59 -5.14
N ASP A 118 30.28 4.91 -6.35
CA ASP A 118 29.89 6.12 -7.09
C ASP A 118 28.37 6.19 -7.37
N GLU A 119 27.72 5.03 -7.51
CA GLU A 119 26.27 4.88 -7.64
C GLU A 119 25.50 5.39 -6.40
N LEU A 120 26.16 5.35 -5.24
CA LEU A 120 25.66 5.84 -3.94
C LEU A 120 26.30 7.18 -3.55
N SER A 121 26.94 7.86 -4.50
CA SER A 121 27.47 9.20 -4.25
C SER A 121 26.38 10.15 -3.74
N PRO A 122 26.75 11.19 -2.96
CA PRO A 122 25.79 12.16 -2.43
C PRO A 122 24.90 12.80 -3.51
N ALA A 123 25.44 13.01 -4.72
CA ALA A 123 24.71 13.53 -5.87
C ALA A 123 23.66 12.55 -6.41
N SER A 124 24.01 11.27 -6.54
CA SER A 124 23.07 10.21 -6.95
C SER A 124 21.94 10.05 -5.93
N LEU A 125 22.27 10.00 -4.63
CA LEU A 125 21.28 9.94 -3.57
C LEU A 125 20.37 11.19 -3.54
N GLN A 126 20.93 12.38 -3.76
CA GLN A 126 20.13 13.60 -3.85
C GLN A 126 19.14 13.54 -5.02
N LYS A 127 19.58 13.05 -6.18
CA LYS A 127 18.70 12.88 -7.35
C LYS A 127 17.55 11.91 -7.05
N CYS A 128 17.79 10.85 -6.29
CA CYS A 128 16.73 9.93 -5.87
C CYS A 128 15.75 10.58 -4.88
N LEU A 129 16.25 11.35 -3.90
CA LEU A 129 15.40 12.09 -2.96
C LEU A 129 14.48 13.10 -3.65
N GLU A 130 15.00 13.85 -4.63
CA GLU A 130 14.18 14.80 -5.38
C GLU A 130 13.09 14.08 -6.19
N LYS A 131 13.39 12.92 -6.78
CA LYS A 131 12.36 12.10 -7.43
C LYS A 131 11.23 11.74 -6.46
N ILE A 132 11.57 11.29 -5.25
CA ILE A 132 10.60 10.89 -4.23
C ILE A 132 9.75 12.07 -3.76
N LYS A 133 10.35 13.25 -3.52
CA LYS A 133 9.61 14.46 -3.13
C LYS A 133 8.58 14.90 -4.15
N HIS A 134 8.84 14.67 -5.43
CA HIS A 134 7.92 15.01 -6.52
C HIS A 134 6.80 13.99 -6.72
N LEU A 135 6.82 12.86 -6.00
CA LEU A 135 5.75 11.88 -6.02
C LEU A 135 4.57 12.37 -5.16
N SER A 136 3.70 13.19 -5.74
CA SER A 136 2.40 13.51 -5.14
C SER A 136 1.35 12.50 -5.60
N TYR A 137 0.53 12.03 -4.68
CA TYR A 137 -0.54 11.11 -5.01
C TYR A 137 -1.83 11.50 -4.30
N GLU A 138 -2.94 11.43 -5.02
CA GLU A 138 -4.26 11.59 -4.44
C GLU A 138 -4.66 10.31 -3.71
N GLU A 139 -5.06 10.47 -2.45
CA GLU A 139 -5.49 9.39 -1.56
C GLU A 139 -7.02 9.35 -1.46
N ILE A 140 -7.61 8.29 -2.00
CA ILE A 140 -9.06 8.12 -1.98
C ILE A 140 -9.56 7.63 -0.61
N SER A 141 -8.70 7.01 0.21
CA SER A 141 -8.98 6.60 1.60
C SER A 141 -9.55 7.75 2.43
N SER A 142 -9.00 8.96 2.32
CA SER A 142 -9.52 10.14 3.01
C SER A 142 -10.97 10.49 2.62
N VAL A 143 -11.32 10.30 1.35
CA VAL A 143 -12.67 10.50 0.82
C VAL A 143 -13.61 9.40 1.32
N ILE A 144 -13.13 8.15 1.34
CA ILE A 144 -13.86 6.99 1.89
C ILE A 144 -14.14 7.21 3.38
N ASP A 145 -13.14 7.63 4.16
CA ASP A 145 -13.28 7.93 5.59
C ASP A 145 -14.27 9.08 5.85
N GLY A 146 -14.25 10.12 5.01
CA GLY A 146 -15.25 11.19 5.02
C GLY A 146 -16.65 10.63 4.80
N ALA A 147 -16.85 9.85 3.74
CA ALA A 147 -18.13 9.23 3.40
C ALA A 147 -18.66 8.30 4.51
N LEU A 148 -17.77 7.54 5.16
CA LEU A 148 -18.10 6.66 6.29
C LEU A 148 -18.52 7.48 7.52
N ARG A 149 -17.89 8.63 7.77
CA ARG A 149 -18.23 9.55 8.86
C ARG A 149 -19.59 10.20 8.64
N ASP A 150 -19.84 10.75 7.46
CA ASP A 150 -21.12 11.36 7.10
C ASP A 150 -22.27 10.35 7.24
N HIS A 151 -22.00 9.08 6.88
CA HIS A 151 -22.96 8.02 7.09
C HIS A 151 -23.23 7.72 8.57
N ARG A 152 -22.20 7.69 9.43
CA ARG A 152 -22.37 7.52 10.89
C ARG A 152 -23.19 8.64 11.52
N GLU A 153 -23.12 9.85 10.97
CA GLU A 153 -23.85 11.03 11.42
C GLU A 153 -25.27 11.13 10.81
N ALA A 154 -25.73 10.10 10.09
CA ALA A 154 -27.01 10.05 9.39
C ALA A 154 -27.21 11.15 8.32
N VAL A 155 -26.13 11.82 7.92
CA VAL A 155 -26.10 12.76 6.78
C VAL A 155 -26.01 12.00 5.46
N GLY A 156 -25.18 10.96 5.44
CA GLY A 156 -24.88 10.16 4.25
C GLY A 156 -23.95 10.87 3.25
N PRO A 157 -23.17 10.12 2.46
CA PRO A 157 -22.31 10.70 1.43
C PRO A 157 -23.13 11.25 0.27
N THR A 158 -22.65 12.34 -0.34
CA THR A 158 -23.29 12.91 -1.53
C THR A 158 -23.04 12.05 -2.77
N PRO A 159 -23.88 12.16 -3.83
CA PRO A 159 -23.66 11.45 -5.10
C PRO A 159 -22.28 11.72 -5.71
N GLU A 160 -21.75 12.95 -5.62
CA GLU A 160 -20.43 13.31 -6.16
C GLU A 160 -19.31 12.56 -5.44
N ILE A 161 -19.41 12.39 -4.12
CA ILE A 161 -18.46 11.62 -3.32
C ILE A 161 -18.53 10.14 -3.71
N LEU A 162 -19.73 9.60 -3.90
CA LEU A 162 -19.94 8.21 -4.32
C LEU A 162 -19.36 7.94 -5.72
N VAL A 163 -19.58 8.85 -6.68
CA VAL A 163 -18.98 8.78 -8.02
C VAL A 163 -17.45 8.81 -7.92
N LYS A 164 -16.88 9.74 -7.13
CA LYS A 164 -15.43 9.82 -6.94
C LYS A 164 -14.84 8.53 -6.37
N ILE A 165 -15.51 7.89 -5.41
CA ILE A 165 -15.10 6.61 -4.85
C ILE A 165 -15.19 5.51 -5.92
N GLY A 166 -16.31 5.42 -6.65
CA GLY A 166 -16.50 4.41 -7.70
C GLY A 166 -15.45 4.51 -8.81
N GLU A 167 -15.12 5.72 -9.26
CA GLU A 167 -14.10 5.95 -10.30
C GLU A 167 -12.70 5.52 -9.85
N ASN A 168 -12.32 5.85 -8.61
CA ASN A 168 -10.98 5.58 -8.07
C ASN A 168 -10.77 4.14 -7.60
N THR A 169 -11.86 3.45 -7.22
CA THR A 169 -11.84 2.05 -6.80
C THR A 169 -12.13 1.09 -7.95
N GLY A 170 -12.55 1.61 -9.11
CA GLY A 170 -12.94 0.80 -10.26
C GLY A 170 -14.30 0.11 -10.08
N LEU A 171 -15.20 0.63 -9.24
CA LEU A 171 -16.57 0.13 -9.06
C LEU A 171 -17.51 0.91 -10.00
N ARG A 172 -17.43 0.63 -11.30
CA ARG A 172 -18.12 1.41 -12.35
C ARG A 172 -19.45 0.80 -12.78
N SER A 173 -19.73 -0.44 -12.38
CA SER A 173 -20.96 -1.15 -12.72
C SER A 173 -21.62 -1.83 -11.52
N ASN A 174 -22.94 -2.03 -11.61
CA ASN A 174 -23.72 -2.80 -10.63
C ASN A 174 -23.13 -4.19 -10.36
N GLN A 175 -22.57 -4.85 -11.37
CA GLN A 175 -21.95 -6.17 -11.19
C GLN A 175 -20.69 -6.08 -10.32
N GLU A 176 -19.84 -5.08 -10.54
CA GLU A 176 -18.65 -4.85 -9.73
C GLU A 176 -19.01 -4.50 -8.29
N ILE A 177 -20.05 -3.68 -8.10
CA ILE A 177 -20.55 -3.32 -6.76
C ILE A 177 -21.10 -4.54 -6.03
N LEU A 178 -21.83 -5.42 -6.72
CA LEU A 178 -22.33 -6.67 -6.12
C LEU A 178 -21.18 -7.62 -5.74
N ILE A 179 -20.17 -7.76 -6.59
CA ILE A 179 -18.96 -8.54 -6.28
C ILE A 179 -18.25 -7.96 -5.06
N GLU A 180 -18.11 -6.63 -5.01
CA GLU A 180 -17.49 -5.92 -3.89
C GLU A 180 -18.23 -6.19 -2.58
N ALA A 181 -19.57 -6.11 -2.58
CA ALA A 181 -20.38 -6.36 -1.40
C ALA A 181 -20.20 -7.80 -0.88
N VAL A 182 -20.18 -8.79 -1.78
CA VAL A 182 -19.94 -10.19 -1.41
C VAL A 182 -18.52 -10.40 -0.89
N ALA A 183 -17.52 -9.77 -1.53
CA ALA A 183 -16.12 -9.86 -1.11
C ALA A 183 -15.91 -9.29 0.30
N LEU A 184 -16.52 -8.15 0.60
CA LEU A 184 -16.45 -7.50 1.91
C LEU A 184 -17.16 -8.29 2.99
N GLU A 185 -18.36 -8.84 2.72
CA GLU A 185 -19.07 -9.67 3.70
C GLU A 185 -18.24 -10.93 4.03
N ARG A 186 -17.61 -11.55 3.03
CA ARG A 186 -16.69 -12.68 3.26
C ARG A 186 -15.49 -12.28 4.12
N GLN A 187 -14.90 -11.11 3.89
CA GLN A 187 -13.78 -10.63 4.72
C GLN A 187 -14.21 -10.37 6.16
N LYS A 188 -15.40 -9.81 6.36
CA LYS A 188 -15.99 -9.61 7.68
C LYS A 188 -16.18 -10.94 8.41
N GLU A 189 -16.76 -11.95 7.76
CA GLU A 189 -16.92 -13.29 8.35
C GLU A 189 -15.58 -13.91 8.76
N ILE A 190 -14.54 -13.77 7.91
CA ILE A 190 -13.19 -14.26 8.23
C ILE A 190 -12.61 -13.52 9.46
N ALA A 191 -12.79 -12.20 9.54
CA ALA A 191 -12.32 -11.40 10.66
C ALA A 191 -13.02 -11.78 11.97
N GLU A 192 -14.35 -11.91 11.96
CA GLU A 192 -15.15 -12.31 13.13
C GLU A 192 -14.79 -13.73 13.61
N GLN A 193 -14.50 -14.66 12.69
CA GLN A 193 -14.05 -16.01 13.06
C GLN A 193 -12.64 -16.01 13.66
N SER A 194 -11.77 -15.10 13.24
CA SER A 194 -10.44 -14.94 13.84
C SER A 194 -10.50 -14.33 15.24
N GLU A 195 -11.41 -13.39 15.49
CA GLU A 195 -11.66 -12.79 16.81
C GLU A 195 -12.22 -13.82 17.80
N ASN A 196 -13.11 -14.73 17.37
CA ASN A 196 -13.65 -15.77 18.25
C ASN A 196 -12.61 -16.80 18.72
N ASN A 197 -11.47 -16.92 18.03
CA ASN A 197 -10.37 -17.81 18.39
C ASN A 197 -9.26 -17.13 19.20
N ALA A 198 -9.28 -15.80 19.33
CA ALA A 198 -8.33 -15.02 20.10
C ALA A 198 -9.07 -14.21 21.16
N VAL A 199 -8.95 -14.59 22.43
CA VAL A 199 -9.60 -13.88 23.55
C VAL A 199 -9.16 -12.42 23.56
N GLY A 200 -10.06 -11.53 23.12
CA GLY A 200 -10.04 -10.10 23.37
C GLY A 200 -9.21 -9.26 22.41
N VAL A 201 -9.78 -8.89 21.26
CA VAL A 201 -9.48 -7.61 20.59
C VAL A 201 -10.76 -7.08 19.91
N GLU A 202 -11.48 -6.20 20.60
CA GLU A 202 -12.73 -5.53 20.14
C GLU A 202 -12.49 -4.45 19.06
N LEU A 203 -11.46 -4.57 18.22
CA LEU A 203 -11.00 -3.46 17.36
C LEU A 203 -10.95 -3.75 15.85
N TYR A 204 -11.27 -4.97 15.37
CA TYR A 204 -11.22 -5.28 13.93
C TYR A 204 -12.58 -5.52 13.26
N SER A 205 -13.66 -5.72 14.01
CA SER A 205 -15.04 -5.84 13.47
C SER A 205 -15.67 -4.52 13.02
N SER A 206 -15.16 -3.37 13.49
CA SER A 206 -15.75 -2.05 13.19
C SER A 206 -15.61 -1.62 11.73
N PRO A 207 -14.43 -1.66 11.06
CA PRO A 207 -14.26 -1.11 9.71
C PRO A 207 -15.11 -1.81 8.65
N TYR A 208 -15.18 -3.15 8.68
CA TYR A 208 -15.86 -3.94 7.65
C TYR A 208 -17.38 -3.70 7.63
N ILE A 209 -18.01 -3.50 8.79
CA ILE A 209 -19.46 -3.21 8.87
C ILE A 209 -19.81 -1.91 8.15
N TYR A 210 -18.96 -0.88 8.26
CA TYR A 210 -19.23 0.39 7.59
C TYR A 210 -18.83 0.36 6.11
N ILE A 211 -17.80 -0.39 5.74
CA ILE A 211 -17.42 -0.57 4.33
C ILE A 211 -18.51 -1.38 3.59
N CYS A 212 -19.05 -2.44 4.17
CA CYS A 212 -20.20 -3.18 3.60
C CYS A 212 -21.42 -2.26 3.38
N LYS A 213 -21.72 -1.37 4.34
CA LYS A 213 -22.82 -0.39 4.21
C LYS A 213 -22.54 0.69 3.16
N LEU A 214 -21.29 1.13 3.02
CA LEU A 214 -20.89 2.09 1.98
C LEU A 214 -21.03 1.50 0.57
N THR A 215 -20.70 0.22 0.41
CA THR A 215 -20.89 -0.51 -0.85
C THR A 215 -22.37 -0.70 -1.21
N LEU A 216 -23.23 -0.93 -0.21
CA LEU A 216 -24.68 -0.92 -0.37
C LEU A 216 -25.24 0.46 -0.76
N LEU A 217 -24.63 1.56 -0.30
CA LEU A 217 -25.01 2.90 -0.71
C LEU A 217 -24.54 3.22 -2.14
N LEU A 218 -23.36 2.77 -2.56
CA LEU A 218 -22.89 2.87 -3.95
C LEU A 218 -23.87 2.19 -4.92
N TYR A 219 -24.48 1.08 -4.52
CA TYR A 219 -25.49 0.36 -5.30
C TYR A 219 -26.80 1.15 -5.48
N LEU A 220 -27.15 2.02 -4.53
CA LEU A 220 -28.44 2.74 -4.52
C LEU A 220 -28.42 4.06 -5.29
N VAL A 221 -27.27 4.50 -5.79
CA VAL A 221 -27.09 5.80 -6.47
C VAL A 221 -26.69 5.64 -7.95
N GLN A 222 -26.63 4.41 -8.46
CA GLN A 222 -26.58 4.09 -9.90
C GLN A 222 -27.98 3.79 -10.45
#